data_AF-A0A932DVA5-F1
#
_entry.id   AF-A0A932DVA5-F1
#
_cell.length_a   1.000
_cell.length_b   1.000
_cell.length_c   1.000
_cell.angle_alpha   90.00
_cell.angle_beta   90.00
_cell.angle_gamma   90.00
#
_symmetry.space_group_name_H-M   'P 1'
#
loop_
_entity.id
_entity.type
_entity.pdbx_description
1 polymer ?
#
loop_
_entity_poly.entity_id
_entity_poly.type
_entity_poly.pdbx_seq_one_letter_code
_entity_poly.pdbx_strand_id
1 'polypeptide(L)'
;CLSPAARSQDGALYRSQDLGETWRRFDHGVKADRTMMAVAPHPRDPDQVYCVSRSGQVFGTRDGGRTWNEHRLPDGVEDVYAIACG
;
A
#
# COMPACT_ATOMS: atom_id res chain seq x y z
N CYS A 1 -17.96 -11.04 4.29
CA CYS A 1 -16.81 -11.87 3.88
C CYS A 1 -16.44 -11.50 2.45
N LEU A 2 -15.25 -10.93 2.21
CA LEU A 2 -14.75 -10.77 0.84
C LEU A 2 -14.53 -12.17 0.25
N SER A 3 -14.98 -12.37 -0.99
CA SER A 3 -14.91 -13.68 -1.64
C SER A 3 -13.44 -14.10 -1.84
N PRO A 4 -13.12 -15.40 -1.81
CA PRO A 4 -11.81 -15.91 -2.22
C PRO A 4 -11.42 -15.49 -3.65
N ALA A 5 -12.40 -15.06 -4.46
CA ALA A 5 -12.20 -14.56 -5.81
C ALA A 5 -11.59 -13.14 -5.87
N ALA A 6 -11.55 -12.37 -4.78
CA ALA A 6 -10.90 -11.06 -4.72
C ALA A 6 -9.37 -11.14 -4.47
N ARG A 7 -8.77 -12.31 -4.71
CA ARG A 7 -7.33 -12.55 -4.52
C ARG A 7 -6.58 -12.22 -5.81
N SER A 8 -5.61 -11.32 -5.72
CA SER A 8 -4.64 -11.03 -6.76
C SER A 8 -3.26 -11.50 -6.31
N GLN A 9 -2.44 -11.95 -7.26
CA GLN A 9 -1.03 -12.24 -7.01
C GLN A 9 -0.14 -11.00 -7.07
N ASP A 10 -0.67 -9.90 -7.62
CA ASP A 10 0.01 -8.62 -7.73
C ASP A 10 -0.83 -7.49 -7.15
N GLY A 11 -0.17 -6.38 -6.82
CA GLY A 11 -0.80 -5.12 -6.47
C GLY A 11 0.01 -3.96 -7.03
N ALA A 12 -0.67 -2.88 -7.37
CA ALA A 12 -0.03 -1.66 -7.84
C ALA A 12 -0.75 -0.44 -7.27
N LEU A 13 0.03 0.51 -6.77
CA LEU A 13 -0.48 1.75 -6.20
C LEU A 13 -0.40 2.87 -7.23
N TYR A 14 -1.55 3.52 -7.44
CA TYR A 14 -1.67 4.68 -8.31
C TYR A 14 -2.11 5.89 -7.50
N ARG A 15 -1.63 7.07 -7.88
CA ARG A 15 -1.97 8.35 -7.27
C ARG A 15 -2.43 9.32 -8.36
N SER A 16 -3.48 10.07 -8.05
CA SER A 16 -3.89 11.26 -8.79
C SER A 16 -3.50 12.51 -8.01
N GLN A 17 -3.21 13.59 -8.73
CA GLN A 17 -2.94 14.93 -8.17
C GLN A 17 -3.97 15.98 -8.67
N ASP A 18 -4.93 15.55 -9.48
CA ASP A 18 -5.92 16.36 -10.19
C ASP A 18 -7.34 15.83 -9.92
N LEU A 19 -7.60 15.43 -8.66
CA LEU A 19 -8.91 14.98 -8.18
C LEU A 19 -9.49 13.78 -8.95
N GLY A 20 -8.62 12.93 -9.51
CA GLY A 20 -8.99 11.69 -10.18
C GLY A 20 -9.07 11.79 -11.71
N GLU A 21 -8.76 12.94 -12.31
CA GLU A 21 -8.74 13.10 -13.76
C GLU A 21 -7.63 12.28 -14.42
N THR A 22 -6.42 12.30 -13.86
CA THR A 22 -5.31 11.46 -14.31
C THR A 22 -4.67 10.68 -13.16
N TRP A 23 -4.18 9.48 -13.49
CA TRP A 23 -3.58 8.55 -12.55
C TRP A 23 -2.18 8.16 -13.01
N ARG A 24 -1.22 8.18 -12.08
CA ARG A 24 0.15 7.73 -12.34
C ARG A 24 0.55 6.68 -11.33
N ARG A 25 1.35 5.71 -11.77
CA ARG A 25 1.90 4.69 -10.88
C ARG A 25 2.79 5.38 -9.85
N PHE A 26 2.54 5.11 -8.57
CA PHE A 26 3.14 5.82 -7.43
C PHE A 26 4.13 4.97 -6.65
N ASP A 27 3.98 3.64 -6.66
CA ASP A 27 4.84 2.69 -5.96
C ASP A 27 6.24 2.48 -6.60
N HIS A 28 6.54 3.16 -7.71
CA HIS A 28 7.79 3.02 -8.47
C HIS A 28 8.21 1.57 -8.77
N GLY A 29 7.25 0.66 -8.92
CA GLY A 29 7.52 -0.73 -9.25
C GLY A 29 7.76 -1.65 -8.05
N VAL A 30 7.50 -1.20 -6.81
CA VAL A 30 7.38 -2.11 -5.67
C VAL A 30 6.37 -3.21 -6.02
N LYS A 31 6.76 -4.46 -5.76
CA LYS A 31 5.94 -5.63 -6.04
C LYS A 31 5.27 -6.08 -4.76
N ALA A 32 3.96 -5.81 -4.68
CA ALA A 32 3.15 -6.39 -3.62
C ALA A 32 3.14 -7.92 -3.79
N ASP A 33 3.42 -8.67 -2.72
CA ASP A 33 3.48 -10.13 -2.77
C ASP A 33 2.10 -10.79 -2.90
N ARG A 34 1.03 -10.08 -2.55
CA ARG A 34 -0.38 -10.49 -2.59
C ARG A 34 -1.29 -9.27 -2.78
N THR A 35 -2.61 -9.50 -2.82
CA THR A 35 -3.64 -8.45 -2.80
C THR A 35 -3.28 -7.33 -1.83
N MET A 36 -3.20 -6.09 -2.33
CA MET A 36 -3.12 -4.91 -1.47
C MET A 36 -4.45 -4.72 -0.76
N MET A 37 -4.41 -4.59 0.56
CA MET A 37 -5.60 -4.53 1.39
C MET A 37 -5.90 -3.12 1.89
N ALA A 38 -4.87 -2.34 2.22
CA ALA A 38 -5.04 -0.99 2.75
C ALA A 38 -3.93 -0.04 2.32
N VAL A 39 -4.28 1.24 2.29
CA VAL A 39 -3.38 2.39 2.16
C VAL A 39 -3.65 3.35 3.32
N ALA A 40 -2.60 3.85 3.95
CA ALA A 40 -2.64 4.79 5.06
C ALA A 40 -1.73 5.99 4.72
N PRO A 41 -2.30 7.10 4.23
CA PRO A 41 -1.59 8.37 4.17
C PRO A 41 -1.45 8.97 5.58
N HIS A 42 -0.33 9.61 5.87
CA HIS A 42 -0.12 10.28 7.14
C HIS A 42 -0.99 11.56 7.24
N PRO A 43 -1.68 11.81 8.36
CA PRO A 43 -2.71 12.86 8.46
C PRO A 43 -2.16 14.29 8.41
N ARG A 44 -0.86 14.48 8.69
CA ARG A 44 -0.21 15.80 8.77
C ARG A 44 1.00 15.95 7.84
N ASP A 45 1.38 14.89 7.14
CA ASP A 45 2.59 14.84 6.32
C ASP A 45 2.25 14.13 5.01
N PRO A 46 1.96 14.89 3.94
CA PRO A 46 1.52 14.31 2.68
C PRO A 46 2.63 13.54 1.94
N ASP A 47 3.88 13.61 2.41
CA ASP A 47 5.00 12.86 1.85
C ASP A 47 5.11 11.44 2.42
N GLN A 48 4.33 11.13 3.48
CA GLN A 48 4.29 9.82 4.10
C GLN A 48 3.03 9.03 3.71
N VAL A 49 3.24 7.86 3.10
CA VAL A 49 2.17 6.93 2.72
C VAL A 49 2.65 5.50 2.93
N TYR A 50 1.82 4.68 3.55
CA TYR A 50 2.08 3.27 3.78
C TYR A 50 0.98 2.40 3.17
N CYS A 51 1.35 1.23 2.68
CA CYS A 51 0.46 0.22 2.12
C CYS A 51 0.76 -1.12 2.77
N VAL A 52 -0.24 -2.01 2.79
CA VAL A 52 -0.07 -3.37 3.28
C VAL A 52 -0.76 -4.38 2.37
N SER A 53 -0.07 -5.49 2.12
CA SER A 53 -0.61 -6.65 1.43
C SER A 53 -1.36 -7.57 2.40
N ARG A 54 -2.15 -8.48 1.86
CA ARG A 54 -2.87 -9.49 2.62
C ARG A 54 -1.97 -10.40 3.47
N SER A 55 -0.73 -10.62 3.08
CA SER A 55 0.27 -11.44 3.80
C SER A 55 1.18 -10.61 4.72
N GLY A 56 0.80 -9.37 5.04
CA GLY A 56 1.53 -8.53 5.99
C GLY A 56 2.83 -7.93 5.45
N GLN A 57 3.03 -7.91 4.12
CA GLN A 57 4.07 -7.08 3.52
C GLN A 57 3.62 -5.62 3.61
N VAL A 58 4.41 -4.79 4.28
CA VAL A 58 4.21 -3.34 4.37
C VAL A 58 5.24 -2.66 3.52
N PHE A 59 4.83 -1.72 2.68
CA PHE A 59 5.75 -0.86 1.97
C PHE A 59 5.28 0.59 2.08
N GLY A 60 6.21 1.52 2.18
CA GLY A 60 5.89 2.92 2.39
C GLY A 60 6.98 3.87 1.97
N THR A 61 6.57 5.11 1.75
CA THR A 61 7.44 6.24 1.41
C THR A 61 7.38 7.27 2.52
N ARG A 62 8.45 8.06 2.67
CA ARG A 62 8.51 9.24 3.54
C ARG A 62 8.92 10.51 2.80
N ASP A 63 9.05 10.45 1.49
CA ASP A 63 9.58 11.50 0.65
C ASP A 63 8.72 11.73 -0.59
N GLY A 64 7.40 11.53 -0.45
CA GLY A 64 6.43 11.81 -1.50
C GLY A 64 6.50 10.83 -2.66
N GLY A 65 6.96 9.60 -2.40
CA GLY A 65 7.07 8.50 -3.37
C GLY A 65 8.41 8.41 -4.08
N ARG A 66 9.40 9.26 -3.78
CA ARG A 66 10.72 9.20 -4.44
C ARG A 66 11.47 7.93 -4.07
N THR A 67 11.36 7.49 -2.81
CA THR A 67 11.90 6.23 -2.32
C THR A 67 10.82 5.45 -1.56
N TRP A 68 10.97 4.12 -1.59
CA TRP A 68 10.06 3.17 -0.94
C TRP A 68 10.87 2.20 -0.10
N ASN A 69 10.41 1.98 1.13
CA ASN A 69 10.98 1.01 2.06
C ASN A 69 9.98 -0.09 2.32
N GLU A 70 10.47 -1.32 2.48
CA GLU A 70 9.66 -2.50 2.75
C GLU A 70 9.94 -3.04 4.16
N HIS A 71 8.88 -3.48 4.83
CA HIS A 71 8.90 -4.11 6.13
C HIS A 71 7.90 -5.26 6.15
N ARG A 72 8.18 -6.34 6.90
CA ARG A 72 7.17 -7.37 7.19
C ARG A 72 6.61 -7.17 8.60
N LEU A 73 5.29 -7.38 8.70
CA LEU A 73 4.64 -7.62 10.00
C LEU A 73 5.14 -8.95 10.61
N PRO A 74 4.88 -9.19 11.91
CA PRO A 74 5.26 -10.44 12.56
C PRO A 74 4.75 -11.68 11.80
N ASP A 75 5.50 -12.77 11.90
CA ASP A 75 5.15 -14.02 11.24
C ASP A 75 3.75 -14.53 11.63
N GLY A 76 3.02 -15.05 10.65
CA GLY A 76 1.66 -15.55 10.82
C GLY A 76 0.57 -14.47 10.77
N VAL A 77 0.92 -13.19 10.61
CA VAL A 77 -0.06 -12.14 10.32
C VAL A 77 -0.54 -12.26 8.87
N GLU A 78 -1.80 -12.61 8.72
CA GLU A 78 -2.51 -12.65 7.43
C GLU A 78 -3.83 -11.89 7.53
N ASP A 79 -4.45 -11.63 6.38
CA ASP A 79 -5.76 -10.97 6.30
C ASP A 79 -5.76 -9.58 6.98
N VAL A 80 -4.69 -8.80 6.78
CA VAL A 80 -4.59 -7.43 7.28
C VAL A 80 -5.63 -6.55 6.60
N TYR A 81 -6.57 -5.98 7.36
CA TYR A 81 -7.65 -5.14 6.81
C TYR A 81 -7.38 -3.64 6.85
N ALA A 82 -6.56 -3.19 7.79
CA ALA A 82 -6.27 -1.78 7.98
C ALA A 82 -4.89 -1.61 8.62
N ILE A 83 -4.28 -0.46 8.33
CA ILE A 83 -3.06 0.04 8.96
C ILE A 83 -3.26 1.52 9.27
N ALA A 84 -2.52 2.04 10.23
CA ALA A 84 -2.48 3.46 10.56
C ALA A 84 -1.02 3.91 10.68
N CYS A 85 -0.74 5.14 10.27
CA CYS A 85 0.55 5.79 10.45
C CYS A 85 0.33 7.21 10.99
N GLY A 86 1.28 7.72 11.78
CA GLY A 86 1.15 9.00 12.50
C GLY A 86 2.46 9.44 13.15
#